data_AF-A0A7U8WKU0-F1
#
_entry.id   AF-A0A7U8WKU0-F1
#
_cell.length_a   1.000
_cell.length_b   1.000
_cell.length_c   1.000
_cell.angle_alpha   90.00
_cell.angle_beta   90.00
_cell.angle_gamma   90.00
#
_symmetry.space_group_name_H-M   'P 1'
#
loop_
_entity.id
_entity.type
_entity.pdbx_description
1 polymer ?
#
loop_
_entity_poly.entity_id
_entity_poly.type
_entity_poly.pdbx_seq_one_letter_code
_entity_poly.pdbx_strand_id
1 'polypeptide(L)'
;MSTVYHRPADPSGDDSYVRPLFADRCQAGFPSPATDYAEQELDLNSYCISRPAATFFLRASGESMNQAGVQNGDLLVVDRAEKPQHGDIVIAEIDGEFTVKRLLLRPRPALEPVSDSPEFRTLYPENICIFGVVTHVIHRTRELR
;
A
#
# COMPACT_ATOMS: atom_id res chain seq x y z
N MET A 1 14.43 -5.52 -31.27
CA MET A 1 15.20 -6.23 -30.23
C MET A 1 14.24 -6.56 -29.10
N SER A 2 13.75 -7.79 -29.04
CA SER A 2 12.72 -8.21 -28.09
C SER A 2 13.43 -8.82 -26.87
N THR A 3 13.37 -8.13 -25.73
CA THR A 3 13.94 -8.63 -24.48
C THR A 3 13.01 -9.71 -23.94
N VAL A 4 13.42 -10.96 -24.12
CA VAL A 4 12.79 -12.12 -23.49
C VAL A 4 13.07 -12.02 -21.99
N TYR A 5 12.05 -11.69 -21.20
CA TYR A 5 12.11 -11.86 -19.75
C TYR A 5 12.20 -13.36 -19.47
N HIS A 6 13.38 -13.83 -19.09
CA HIS A 6 13.53 -15.15 -18.49
C HIS A 6 12.78 -15.15 -17.15
N ARG A 7 11.67 -15.88 -17.09
CA ARG A 7 11.01 -16.26 -15.85
C ARG A 7 12.06 -17.03 -15.01
N PRO A 8 12.42 -16.58 -13.80
CA PRO A 8 13.26 -17.38 -12.91
C PRO A 8 12.56 -18.73 -12.69
N ALA A 9 13.33 -19.81 -12.68
CA ALA A 9 12.83 -21.15 -12.47
C ALA A 9 11.92 -21.19 -11.22
N ASP A 10 10.73 -21.80 -11.36
CA ASP A 10 9.84 -22.08 -10.23
C ASP A 10 10.64 -22.92 -9.21
N PRO A 11 10.90 -22.42 -7.98
CA PRO A 11 11.37 -23.29 -6.92
C PRO A 11 10.19 -24.19 -6.56
N SER A 12 10.27 -25.45 -6.99
CA SER A 12 9.44 -26.52 -6.44
C SER A 12 9.72 -26.63 -4.94
N GLY A 13 8.88 -26.01 -4.13
CA GLY A 13 8.87 -26.07 -2.68
C GLY A 13 7.74 -25.18 -2.18
N ASP A 14 6.82 -25.77 -1.44
CA ASP A 14 5.79 -25.04 -0.68
C ASP A 14 6.48 -24.26 0.45
N ASP A 15 7.20 -23.20 0.09
CA ASP A 15 7.88 -22.28 1.00
C ASP A 15 6.82 -21.33 1.55
N SER A 16 5.92 -21.88 2.36
CA SER A 16 4.94 -21.09 3.08
C SER A 16 5.71 -20.14 4.02
N TYR A 17 5.73 -18.84 3.69
CA TYR A 17 6.31 -17.78 4.53
C TYR A 17 5.43 -17.46 5.74
N VAL A 18 4.77 -18.49 6.28
CA VAL A 18 3.87 -18.40 7.41
C VAL A 18 4.68 -18.17 8.67
N ARG A 19 4.26 -17.22 9.50
CA ARG A 19 4.84 -16.95 10.81
C ARG A 19 3.73 -16.94 11.86
N PRO A 20 4.02 -17.33 13.11
CA PRO A 20 3.07 -17.20 14.19
C PRO A 20 2.59 -15.74 14.34
N LEU A 21 1.28 -15.56 14.37
CA LEU A 21 0.57 -14.35 14.73
C LEU A 21 -0.04 -14.56 16.11
N PHE A 22 0.45 -13.81 17.08
CA PHE A 22 -0.12 -13.81 18.42
C PHE A 22 -1.51 -13.15 18.38
N ALA A 23 -2.52 -13.83 18.92
CA ALA A 23 -3.90 -13.31 18.96
C ALA A 23 -4.02 -12.05 19.84
N ASP A 24 -3.13 -11.87 20.80
CA ASP A 24 -3.07 -10.68 21.63
C ASP A 24 -2.59 -9.47 20.84
N ARG A 25 -3.39 -8.40 20.89
CA ARG A 25 -2.98 -7.11 20.36
C ARG A 25 -1.79 -6.60 21.16
N CYS A 26 -0.64 -6.48 20.51
CA CYS A 26 0.50 -5.77 21.08
C CYS A 26 0.07 -4.31 21.34
N GLN A 27 -0.07 -3.94 22.61
CA GLN A 27 -0.44 -2.58 22.99
C GLN A 27 0.67 -1.64 22.56
N ALA A 28 0.34 -0.63 21.74
CA ALA A 28 1.25 0.48 21.43
C ALA A 28 1.46 1.43 22.64
N GLY A 29 1.19 0.97 23.86
CA GLY A 29 1.16 1.72 25.13
C GLY A 29 1.56 0.85 26.32
N PHE A 30 1.06 1.15 27.54
CA PHE A 30 1.48 0.42 28.75
C PHE A 30 0.87 -1.00 28.81
N PRO A 31 1.67 -2.07 28.91
CA PRO A 31 1.16 -3.44 28.88
C PRO A 31 0.42 -3.78 30.19
N SER A 32 -0.74 -4.42 30.08
CA SER A 32 -1.45 -5.01 31.23
C SER A 32 -1.12 -6.50 31.35
N PRO A 33 -0.83 -7.01 32.57
CA PRO A 33 -0.38 -8.38 32.76
C PRO A 33 -1.57 -9.33 32.96
N ALA A 34 -2.10 -9.87 31.87
CA ALA A 34 -2.83 -11.15 31.85
C ALA A 34 -3.17 -11.48 30.40
N THR A 35 -2.95 -12.74 29.98
CA THR A 35 -3.94 -13.64 29.35
C THR A 35 -3.24 -14.77 28.56
N ASP A 36 -3.98 -15.88 28.44
CA ASP A 36 -3.65 -17.14 27.78
C ASP A 36 -3.41 -17.05 26.27
N TYR A 37 -2.48 -17.89 25.81
CA TYR A 37 -1.97 -17.95 24.45
C TYR A 37 -2.91 -18.71 23.51
N ALA A 38 -3.34 -18.05 22.42
CA ALA A 38 -3.80 -18.72 21.21
C ALA A 38 -2.94 -18.23 20.04
N GLU A 39 -2.20 -19.16 19.42
CA GLU A 39 -1.35 -18.87 18.25
C GLU A 39 -2.18 -19.06 16.97
N GLN A 40 -2.23 -18.02 16.13
CA GLN A 40 -2.67 -18.12 14.74
C GLN A 40 -1.45 -18.08 13.82
N GLU A 41 -1.62 -18.45 12.57
CA GLU A 41 -0.57 -18.39 11.55
C GLU A 41 -0.88 -17.29 10.54
N LEU A 42 0.14 -16.53 10.13
CA LEU A 42 0.02 -15.43 9.17
C LEU A 42 1.05 -15.56 8.04
N ASP A 43 0.55 -15.58 6.81
CA ASP A 43 1.32 -15.31 5.60
C ASP A 43 0.96 -13.92 5.06
N LEU A 44 1.96 -13.05 4.92
CA LEU A 44 1.77 -11.69 4.43
C LEU A 44 1.28 -11.63 2.99
N ASN A 45 1.60 -12.62 2.14
CA ASN A 45 1.06 -12.66 0.78
C ASN A 45 -0.45 -12.89 0.85
N SER A 46 -0.87 -13.95 1.53
CA SER A 46 -2.29 -14.26 1.72
C SER A 46 -3.06 -13.13 2.43
N TYR A 47 -2.41 -12.41 3.34
CA TYR A 47 -3.01 -11.28 4.06
C TYR A 47 -3.15 -10.01 3.19
N CYS A 48 -2.08 -9.59 2.50
CA CYS A 48 -2.05 -8.34 1.74
C CYS A 48 -2.60 -8.47 0.31
N ILE A 49 -2.57 -9.67 -0.27
CA ILE A 49 -2.81 -9.93 -1.69
C ILE A 49 -4.09 -10.76 -1.85
N SER A 50 -5.21 -10.09 -2.06
CA SER A 50 -6.47 -10.79 -2.37
C SER A 50 -6.50 -11.35 -3.80
N ARG A 51 -5.89 -10.64 -4.77
CA ARG A 51 -5.96 -10.96 -6.21
C ARG A 51 -4.58 -10.86 -6.86
N PRO A 52 -3.73 -11.90 -6.78
CA PRO A 52 -2.32 -11.85 -7.21
C PRO A 52 -2.10 -11.32 -8.63
N ALA A 53 -2.96 -11.67 -9.58
CA ALA A 53 -2.86 -11.21 -10.97
C ALA A 53 -3.13 -9.71 -11.18
N ALA A 54 -3.72 -9.04 -10.19
CA ALA A 54 -4.08 -7.62 -10.23
C ALA A 54 -3.37 -6.78 -9.14
N THR A 55 -2.49 -7.40 -8.35
CA THR A 55 -1.77 -6.72 -7.27
C THR A 55 -0.37 -6.32 -7.72
N PHE A 56 0.01 -5.08 -7.43
CA PHE A 56 1.30 -4.50 -7.75
C PHE A 56 1.91 -3.88 -6.51
N PHE A 57 3.24 -3.88 -6.43
CA PHE A 57 3.99 -3.22 -5.38
C PHE A 57 4.67 -1.96 -5.92
N LEU A 58 4.47 -0.83 -5.25
CA LEU A 58 5.11 0.44 -5.60
C LEU A 58 5.84 1.00 -4.38
N ARG A 59 6.85 1.84 -4.61
CA ARG A 59 7.50 2.60 -3.53
C ARG A 59 6.98 4.03 -3.52
N ALA A 60 6.51 4.47 -2.36
CA ALA A 60 6.16 5.87 -2.16
C ALA A 60 7.42 6.74 -2.20
N SER A 61 7.30 7.91 -2.80
CA SER A 61 8.35 8.93 -2.83
C SER A 61 7.74 10.30 -2.49
N GLY A 62 8.44 11.05 -1.65
CA GLY A 62 7.99 12.36 -1.16
C GLY A 62 7.04 12.28 0.04
N GLU A 63 6.53 13.44 0.45
CA GLU A 63 5.85 13.62 1.75
C GLU A 63 4.38 14.06 1.65
N SER A 64 3.84 14.14 0.42
CA SER A 64 2.49 14.64 0.17
C SER A 64 1.34 13.83 0.79
N MET A 65 1.64 12.69 1.41
CA MET A 65 0.68 11.75 1.99
C MET A 65 1.03 11.35 3.44
N ASN A 66 1.91 12.10 4.12
CA ASN A 66 2.38 11.77 5.47
C ASN A 66 1.25 11.67 6.51
N GLN A 67 0.22 12.53 6.43
CA GLN A 67 -0.95 12.48 7.31
C GLN A 67 -1.95 11.37 6.94
N ALA A 68 -1.77 10.73 5.78
CA ALA A 68 -2.50 9.52 5.40
C ALA A 68 -1.75 8.23 5.79
N GLY A 69 -0.65 8.34 6.55
CA GLY A 69 0.15 7.19 6.97
C GLY A 69 1.06 6.63 5.86
N VAL A 70 1.31 7.39 4.80
CA VAL A 70 2.26 7.04 3.74
C VAL A 70 3.50 7.91 3.88
N GLN A 71 4.64 7.28 4.17
CA GLN A 71 5.93 7.94 4.30
C GLN A 71 6.81 7.70 3.09
N ASN A 72 7.81 8.55 2.92
CA ASN A 72 8.81 8.39 1.86
C ASN A 72 9.55 7.06 2.02
N GLY A 73 9.58 6.24 0.97
CA GLY A 73 10.22 4.93 0.95
C GLY A 73 9.32 3.75 1.30
N ASP A 74 8.08 3.99 1.76
CA ASP A 74 7.11 2.95 2.10
C ASP A 74 6.78 2.07 0.89
N LEU A 75 6.54 0.78 1.17
CA LEU A 75 6.06 -0.15 0.17
C LEU A 75 4.52 -0.13 0.15
N LEU A 76 3.95 0.21 -0.99
CA LEU A 76 2.52 0.24 -1.23
C LEU A 76 2.08 -1.05 -1.90
N VAL A 77 1.03 -1.67 -1.37
CA VAL A 77 0.32 -2.78 -2.02
C VAL A 77 -0.87 -2.19 -2.74
N VAL A 78 -0.90 -2.35 -4.06
CA VAL A 78 -1.86 -1.69 -4.94
C VAL A 78 -2.65 -2.73 -5.69
N ASP A 79 -3.98 -2.65 -5.61
CA ASP A 79 -4.88 -3.51 -6.34
C ASP A 79 -5.54 -2.75 -7.49
N ARG A 80 -5.29 -3.22 -8.72
CA ARG A 80 -5.79 -2.61 -9.96
C ARG A 80 -7.23 -3.00 -10.30
N ALA A 81 -7.73 -4.11 -9.77
CA ALA A 81 -9.11 -4.54 -10.03
C ALA A 81 -10.07 -4.13 -8.90
N GLU A 82 -9.58 -3.53 -7.81
CA GLU A 82 -10.44 -2.78 -6.89
C GLU A 82 -11.04 -1.55 -7.59
N LYS A 83 -12.33 -1.29 -7.33
CA LYS A 83 -13.02 -0.13 -7.87
C LYS A 83 -12.77 1.09 -6.96
N PRO A 84 -12.11 2.16 -7.44
CA PRO A 84 -11.79 3.32 -6.61
C PRO A 84 -13.04 4.01 -6.08
N GLN A 85 -13.04 4.32 -4.79
CA GLN A 85 -14.11 5.01 -4.08
C GLN A 85 -13.66 6.37 -3.56
N HIS A 86 -14.62 7.18 -3.16
CA HIS A 86 -14.33 8.48 -2.56
C HIS A 86 -13.62 8.30 -1.22
N GLY A 87 -12.47 8.96 -1.06
CA GLY A 87 -11.65 8.92 0.14
C GLY A 87 -10.53 7.88 0.07
N ASP A 88 -10.52 7.01 -0.94
CA ASP A 88 -9.48 6.00 -1.10
C ASP A 88 -8.12 6.64 -1.40
N ILE A 89 -7.06 6.00 -0.91
CA ILE A 89 -5.70 6.28 -1.37
C ILE A 89 -5.50 5.52 -2.68
N VAL A 90 -5.15 6.24 -3.74
CA VAL A 90 -5.03 5.67 -5.09
C VAL A 90 -3.68 6.01 -5.70
N ILE A 91 -3.24 5.15 -6.61
CA ILE A 91 -2.21 5.51 -7.59
C ILE A 91 -2.92 6.06 -8.81
N ALA A 92 -2.69 7.34 -9.10
CA ALA A 92 -3.19 8.01 -10.29
C ALA A 92 -2.04 8.28 -11.26
N GLU A 93 -2.33 8.22 -12.55
CA GLU A 93 -1.41 8.64 -13.61
C GLU A 93 -1.80 10.05 -14.08
N ILE A 94 -0.84 10.97 -14.04
CA ILE A 94 -0.98 12.35 -14.53
C ILE A 94 0.21 12.63 -15.43
N ASP A 95 -0.05 13.02 -16.68
CA ASP A 95 0.99 13.34 -17.67
C ASP A 95 2.05 12.24 -17.85
N GLY A 96 1.66 10.97 -17.69
CA GLY A 96 2.53 9.80 -17.81
C GLY A 96 3.32 9.46 -16.54
N GLU A 97 3.13 10.20 -15.44
CA GLU A 97 3.77 9.95 -14.16
C GLU A 97 2.78 9.43 -13.11
N PHE A 98 3.21 8.47 -12.30
CA PHE A 98 2.41 7.96 -11.19
C PHE A 98 2.54 8.85 -9.96
N THR A 99 1.40 9.16 -9.34
CA THR A 99 1.32 9.85 -8.06
C THR A 99 0.38 9.13 -7.11
N VAL A 100 0.69 9.17 -5.81
CA VAL A 100 -0.18 8.68 -4.74
C VAL A 100 -0.94 9.85 -4.13
N LYS A 101 -2.27 9.78 -4.14
CA LYS A 101 -3.17 10.83 -3.64
C LYS A 101 -4.45 10.23 -3.06
N ARG A 102 -5.17 11.00 -2.26
CA ARG A 102 -6.54 10.68 -1.86
C ARG A 102 -7.51 11.05 -2.98
N LEU A 103 -8.36 10.12 -3.40
CA LEU A 103 -9.34 10.35 -4.44
C LEU A 103 -10.57 11.07 -3.88
N LEU A 104 -10.81 12.29 -4.35
CA LEU A 104 -12.07 12.99 -4.10
C LEU A 104 -12.97 12.83 -5.32
N LEU A 105 -14.21 12.41 -5.12
CA LEU A 105 -15.23 12.33 -6.19
C LEU A 105 -16.32 13.39 -6.02
N ARG A 106 -16.37 14.04 -4.85
CA ARG A 106 -17.35 15.04 -4.47
C ARG A 106 -16.63 16.23 -3.81
N PRO A 107 -17.08 17.48 -4.02
CA PRO A 107 -18.17 17.89 -4.93
C PRO A 107 -17.83 17.73 -6.42
N ARG A 108 -16.54 17.60 -6.75
CA ARG A 108 -16.05 17.26 -8.08
C ARG A 108 -14.82 16.34 -7.97
N PRO A 109 -14.46 15.60 -9.03
CA PRO A 109 -13.26 14.79 -9.05
C PRO A 109 -11.99 15.61 -8.76
N ALA A 110 -11.15 15.13 -7.85
CA ALA A 110 -9.88 15.74 -7.48
C ALA A 110 -8.91 14.69 -6.88
N LEU A 111 -7.63 15.04 -6.87
CA LEU A 111 -6.58 14.27 -6.20
C LEU A 111 -5.98 15.13 -5.09
N GLU A 112 -6.23 14.73 -3.86
CA GLU A 112 -5.89 15.50 -2.68
C GLU A 112 -4.59 14.95 -2.04
N PRO A 113 -3.57 15.80 -1.83
CA PRO A 113 -2.48 15.46 -0.93
C PRO A 113 -2.99 15.51 0.51
N VAL A 114 -2.57 14.55 1.33
CA VAL A 114 -2.93 14.49 2.74
C VAL A 114 -1.66 14.73 3.54
N SER A 115 -1.33 16.01 3.71
CA SER A 115 -0.11 16.47 4.37
C SER A 115 -0.32 17.79 5.12
N ASP A 116 0.49 18.01 6.15
CA ASP A 116 0.54 19.29 6.88
C ASP A 116 1.32 20.39 6.13
N SER A 117 2.11 20.00 5.12
CA SER A 117 2.91 20.97 4.38
C SER A 117 2.03 21.78 3.40
N PRO A 118 2.08 23.13 3.43
CA PRO A 118 1.30 23.98 2.54
C PRO A 118 1.80 23.96 1.09
N GLU A 119 2.93 23.31 0.80
CA GLU A 119 3.48 23.20 -0.55
C GLU A 119 2.65 22.28 -1.46
N PHE A 120 1.97 21.28 -0.87
CA PHE A 120 1.17 20.32 -1.62
C PHE A 120 -0.25 20.84 -1.79
N ARG A 121 -0.70 20.97 -3.05
CA ARG A 121 -2.03 21.47 -3.38
C ARG A 121 -2.89 20.38 -4.01
N THR A 122 -4.19 20.42 -3.73
CA THR A 122 -5.18 19.55 -4.40
C THR A 122 -5.13 19.77 -5.90
N LEU A 123 -5.01 18.67 -6.64
CA LEU A 123 -4.97 18.65 -8.08
C LEU A 123 -6.36 18.41 -8.64
N TYR A 124 -6.69 19.11 -9.72
CA TYR A 124 -7.96 18.99 -10.42
C TYR A 124 -7.73 18.75 -11.91
N PRO A 125 -7.15 17.60 -12.27
CA PRO A 125 -6.89 17.28 -13.66
C PRO A 125 -8.21 17.08 -14.42
N GLU A 126 -8.21 17.38 -15.72
CA GLU A 126 -9.37 17.17 -16.59
C GLU A 126 -9.72 15.69 -16.72
N ASN A 127 -8.70 14.83 -16.74
CA ASN A 127 -8.82 13.38 -16.79
C ASN A 127 -8.05 12.76 -15.63
N ILE A 128 -8.72 11.95 -14.82
CA ILE A 128 -8.09 11.15 -13.77
C ILE A 128 -8.01 9.71 -14.27
N CYS A 129 -6.79 9.23 -14.54
CA CYS A 129 -6.54 7.82 -14.79
C CYS A 129 -6.09 7.16 -13.48
N ILE A 130 -6.90 6.25 -12.94
CA ILE A 130 -6.52 5.49 -11.74
C ILE A 130 -5.85 4.18 -12.17
N PHE A 131 -4.61 4.00 -11.75
CA PHE A 131 -3.88 2.75 -11.93
C PHE A 131 -4.38 1.66 -10.98
N GLY A 132 -4.67 2.02 -9.73
CA GLY A 132 -5.21 1.08 -8.73
C GLY A 132 -5.40 1.73 -7.35
N VAL A 133 -6.05 0.98 -6.46
CA VAL A 133 -6.31 1.39 -5.07
C VAL A 133 -5.20 0.86 -4.17
N VAL A 134 -4.68 1.69 -3.28
CA VAL A 134 -3.70 1.26 -2.27
C VAL A 134 -4.46 0.56 -1.15
N THR A 135 -4.20 -0.74 -0.95
CA THR A 135 -4.87 -1.55 0.07
C THR A 135 -4.06 -1.65 1.35
N HIS A 136 -2.73 -1.61 1.25
CA HIS A 136 -1.82 -1.68 2.40
C HIS A 136 -0.61 -0.77 2.22
N VAL A 137 -0.11 -0.25 3.33
CA VAL A 137 1.15 0.50 3.42
C VAL A 137 2.06 -0.25 4.38
N ILE A 138 3.22 -0.66 3.90
CA ILE A 138 4.23 -1.38 4.69
C ILE A 138 5.38 -0.44 4.98
N HIS A 139 5.38 0.08 6.20
CA HIS A 139 6.42 0.99 6.69
C HIS A 139 7.57 0.21 7.34
N ARG A 140 8.80 0.51 6.90
CA ARG A 140 10.00 -0.09 7.47
C ARG A 140 10.63 0.87 8.48
N THR A 141 10.64 0.47 9.74
CA THR A 141 11.16 1.30 10.85
C THR A 141 12.68 1.19 11.05
N ARG A 142 13.35 0.21 10.42
CA ARG A 142 14.80 -0.02 10.56
C ARG A 142 15.48 -0.11 9.21
N GLU A 143 16.54 0.68 9.00
CA GLU A 143 17.40 0.56 7.82
C GLU A 143 18.17 -0.76 7.82
N LEU A 144 18.24 -1.41 6.65
CA LEU A 144 19.10 -2.58 6.45
C LEU A 144 20.53 -2.06 6.27
N ARG A 145 21.44 -2.55 7.12
CA ARG A 145 22.88 -2.33 6.95
C ARG A 145 23.43 -3.15 5.80
#